data_AF-A0A973EXU6-F1
#
_entry.id   AF-A0A973EXU6-F1
#
_cell.length_a   1.000
_cell.length_b   1.000
_cell.length_c   1.000
_cell.angle_alpha   90.00
_cell.angle_beta   90.00
_cell.angle_gamma   90.00
#
_symmetry.space_group_name_H-M   'P 1'
#
loop_
_entity.id
_entity.type
_entity.pdbx_description
1 polymer ?
#
loop_
_entity_poly.entity_id
_entity_poly.type
_entity_poly.pdbx_seq_one_letter_code
_entity_poly.pdbx_strand_id
1 'polypeptide(L)'
;MVERSRIEDSMREFIKGTRYFLVGVRLSSTGKITVLADTMEGITIDECVEIHRHLEKVLGQEAGDYEIQVSSPGLDMPFGVIEQYFKNEGKTVVVTDNEGQKYNGVLKNVTKGGFELETEVKTSGKKKEKKDLSFNFDQVKSTKVHIKI
;
A
#
# COMPACT_ATOMS: atom_id res chain seq x y z
N MET A 1 15.75 -22.13 5.70
CA MET A 1 15.30 -21.38 4.51
C MET A 1 14.45 -20.24 5.02
N VAL A 2 14.70 -19.00 4.59
CA VAL A 2 13.91 -17.86 5.06
C VAL A 2 12.49 -17.97 4.52
N GLU A 3 11.51 -18.00 5.42
CA GLU A 3 10.10 -18.02 5.06
C GLU A 3 9.49 -16.62 5.16
N ARG A 4 8.56 -16.32 4.24
CA ARG A 4 7.85 -15.04 4.21
C ARG A 4 7.05 -14.83 5.50
N SER A 5 6.38 -15.86 6.01
CA SER A 5 5.61 -15.85 7.26
C SER A 5 6.44 -15.37 8.44
N ARG A 6 7.65 -15.90 8.62
CA ARG A 6 8.56 -15.50 9.70
C ARG A 6 8.90 -14.01 9.67
N ILE A 7 9.14 -13.45 8.48
CA ILE A 7 9.41 -12.02 8.33
C ILE A 7 8.15 -11.21 8.66
N GLU A 8 6.98 -11.63 8.15
CA GLU A 8 5.72 -10.96 8.43
C GLU A 8 5.39 -10.97 9.92
N ASP A 9 5.60 -12.08 10.62
CA ASP A 9 5.36 -12.21 12.06
C ASP A 9 6.31 -11.32 12.88
N SER A 10 7.61 -11.37 12.56
CA SER A 10 8.61 -10.47 13.16
C SER A 10 8.26 -8.99 12.95
N MET A 11 7.83 -8.63 11.74
CA MET A 11 7.41 -7.26 11.44
C MET A 11 6.14 -6.89 12.21
N ARG A 12 5.15 -7.78 12.31
CA ARG A 12 3.91 -7.55 13.08
C ARG A 12 4.20 -7.29 14.55
N GLU A 13 5.15 -8.02 15.14
CA GLU A 13 5.57 -7.78 16.52
C GLU A 13 6.30 -6.45 16.67
N PHE A 14 7.24 -6.14 15.77
CA PHE A 14 8.04 -4.91 15.80
C PHE A 14 7.19 -3.64 15.65
N ILE A 15 6.22 -3.66 14.73
CA ILE A 15 5.39 -2.48 14.45
C ILE A 15 4.24 -2.32 15.45
N LYS A 16 3.98 -3.29 16.32
CA LYS A 16 2.85 -3.27 17.24
C LYS A 16 2.96 -2.08 18.21
N GLY A 17 1.94 -1.22 18.21
CA GLY A 17 1.92 -0.02 19.05
C GLY A 17 2.79 1.14 18.52
N THR A 18 3.35 0.99 17.33
CA THR A 18 4.08 2.06 16.62
C THR A 18 3.19 2.73 15.57
N ARG A 19 3.74 3.70 14.84
CA ARG A 19 3.08 4.34 13.69
C ARG A 19 3.26 3.61 12.36
N TYR A 20 4.07 2.56 12.34
CA TYR A 20 4.36 1.80 11.12
C TYR A 20 3.21 0.88 10.76
N PHE A 21 3.00 0.70 9.46
CA PHE A 21 2.22 -0.42 8.93
C PHE A 21 3.01 -1.17 7.86
N LEU A 22 2.87 -2.49 7.87
CA LEU A 22 3.50 -3.36 6.89
C LEU A 22 2.64 -3.39 5.62
N VAL A 23 3.22 -2.99 4.49
CA VAL A 23 2.56 -3.02 3.18
C VAL A 23 2.74 -4.38 2.50
N GLY A 24 3.92 -5.00 2.65
CA GLY A 24 4.14 -6.35 2.15
C GLY A 24 5.58 -6.82 2.23
N VAL A 25 5.76 -8.14 2.09
CA VAL A 25 7.05 -8.81 2.04
C VAL A 25 7.17 -9.58 0.73
N ARG A 26 8.31 -9.46 0.06
CA ARG A 26 8.63 -10.18 -1.18
C ARG A 26 9.95 -10.91 -1.01
N LEU A 27 9.97 -12.18 -1.41
CA LEU A 27 11.16 -13.00 -1.51
C LEU A 27 11.43 -13.23 -3.00
N SER A 28 12.60 -12.84 -3.50
CA SER A 28 13.02 -13.16 -4.86
C SER A 28 13.78 -14.48 -4.91
N SER A 29 13.72 -15.15 -6.05
CA SER A 29 14.58 -16.31 -6.35
C SER A 29 16.06 -15.95 -6.48
N THR A 30 16.39 -14.66 -6.55
CA THR A 30 17.77 -14.15 -6.67
C THR A 30 18.40 -13.82 -5.32
N GLY A 31 17.80 -14.27 -4.20
CA GLY A 31 18.34 -13.99 -2.87
C GLY A 31 18.07 -12.57 -2.40
N LYS A 32 16.87 -12.02 -2.63
CA LYS A 32 16.51 -10.69 -2.13
C LYS A 32 15.22 -10.72 -1.30
N ILE A 33 15.29 -10.15 -0.11
CA ILE A 33 14.16 -9.91 0.78
C ILE A 33 13.79 -8.44 0.64
N THR A 34 12.60 -8.14 0.14
CA THR A 34 12.08 -6.76 0.10
C THR A 34 10.93 -6.61 1.08
N VAL A 35 11.09 -5.71 2.04
CA VAL A 35 10.05 -5.33 2.99
C VAL A 35 9.57 -3.93 2.67
N LEU A 36 8.28 -3.81 2.40
CA LEU A 36 7.60 -2.55 2.16
C LEU A 36 6.84 -2.15 3.42
N ALA A 37 7.20 -1.02 4.01
CA ALA A 37 6.57 -0.47 5.19
C ALA A 37 6.32 1.02 4.99
N ASP A 38 5.35 1.57 5.70
CA ASP A 38 5.04 2.99 5.61
C ASP A 38 4.43 3.52 6.90
N THR A 39 4.25 4.84 6.98
CA THR A 39 3.51 5.55 8.04
C THR A 39 2.45 6.45 7.40
N MET A 40 1.53 6.99 8.19
CA MET A 40 0.50 7.91 7.68
C MET A 40 1.13 9.19 7.11
N GLU A 41 2.23 9.66 7.70
CA GLU A 41 2.95 10.87 7.26
C GLU A 41 3.97 10.57 6.14
N GLY A 42 4.27 9.30 5.88
CA GLY A 42 5.38 8.88 5.03
C GLY A 42 6.56 8.40 5.86
N ILE A 43 7.05 7.22 5.53
CA ILE A 43 8.25 6.68 6.14
C ILE A 43 9.50 7.41 5.66
N THR A 44 10.41 7.68 6.58
CA THR A 44 11.69 8.32 6.33
C THR A 44 12.80 7.29 6.08
N ILE A 45 13.97 7.76 5.65
CA ILE A 45 15.14 6.90 5.43
C ILE A 45 15.62 6.28 6.74
N ASP A 46 15.65 7.06 7.83
CA ASP A 46 16.11 6.57 9.14
C ASP A 46 15.21 5.45 9.68
N GLU A 47 13.91 5.56 9.46
CA GLU A 47 12.95 4.52 9.84
C GLU A 47 13.09 3.25 8.99
N CYS A 48 13.41 3.39 7.69
CA CYS A 48 13.77 2.23 6.87
C CYS A 48 15.04 1.54 7.42
N VAL A 49 16.03 2.31 7.86
CA VAL A 49 17.26 1.79 8.49
C VAL A 49 16.95 1.08 9.81
N GLU A 50 16.02 1.61 10.61
CA GLU A 50 15.59 0.98 11.86
C GLU A 50 14.98 -0.41 11.61
N ILE A 51 14.02 -0.50 10.68
CA ILE A 51 13.39 -1.77 10.27
C ILE A 51 14.43 -2.74 9.70
N HIS A 52 15.36 -2.24 8.88
CA HIS A 52 16.44 -3.07 8.31
C HIS A 52 17.29 -3.70 9.42
N ARG A 53 17.76 -2.91 10.39
CA ARG A 53 18.55 -3.42 11.54
C ARG A 53 17.78 -4.42 12.39
N HIS A 54 16.48 -4.20 12.59
CA HIS A 54 15.62 -5.16 13.28
C HIS A 54 15.60 -6.51 12.54
N LEU A 55 15.36 -6.49 11.23
CA LEU A 55 15.31 -7.69 10.40
C LEU A 55 16.66 -8.41 10.32
N GLU A 56 17.78 -7.68 10.20
CA GLU A 56 19.12 -8.26 10.27
C GLU A 56 19.34 -9.02 11.58
N LYS A 57 18.90 -8.45 12.71
CA LYS A 57 19.02 -9.09 14.03
C LYS A 57 18.15 -10.34 14.16
N VAL A 58 16.92 -10.31 13.66
CA VAL A 58 15.97 -11.43 13.77
C VAL A 58 16.30 -12.58 12.81
N LEU A 59 16.70 -12.24 11.58
CA LEU A 59 17.07 -13.24 10.59
C LEU A 59 18.48 -13.77 10.86
N GLY A 60 19.41 -12.91 11.28
CA GLY A 60 20.77 -13.30 11.65
C GLY A 60 21.42 -14.20 10.60
N GLN A 61 21.96 -15.33 11.03
CA GLN A 61 22.58 -16.31 10.12
C GLN A 61 21.59 -16.98 9.16
N GLU A 62 20.29 -17.00 9.49
CA GLU A 62 19.29 -17.61 8.60
C GLU A 62 19.07 -16.79 7.33
N ALA A 63 19.37 -15.48 7.35
CA ALA A 63 19.38 -14.66 6.14
C ALA A 63 20.34 -15.23 5.08
N GLY A 64 21.42 -15.90 5.49
CA GLY A 64 22.41 -16.46 4.58
C GLY A 64 22.90 -15.39 3.59
N ASP A 65 22.77 -15.69 2.29
CA ASP A 65 23.19 -14.80 1.20
C ASP A 65 22.07 -13.83 0.75
N TYR A 66 20.95 -13.75 1.47
CA TYR A 66 19.87 -12.85 1.07
C TYR A 66 20.22 -11.38 1.35
N GLU A 67 20.02 -10.52 0.35
CA GLU A 67 20.03 -9.06 0.52
C GLU A 67 18.71 -8.58 1.12
N ILE A 68 18.76 -7.89 2.26
CA ILE A 68 17.57 -7.26 2.87
C ILE A 68 17.44 -5.83 2.40
N GLN A 69 16.34 -5.52 1.70
CA GLN A 69 15.95 -4.17 1.33
C GLN A 69 14.67 -3.77 2.06
N VAL A 70 14.69 -2.58 2.65
CA VAL A 70 13.51 -1.94 3.24
C VAL A 70 13.24 -0.63 2.50
N SER A 71 11.99 -0.39 2.12
CA SER A 71 11.58 0.84 1.47
C SER A 71 10.11 1.17 1.68
N SER A 72 9.70 2.40 1.37
CA SER A 72 8.29 2.75 1.19
C SER A 72 7.69 2.00 -0.02
N PRO A 73 6.36 1.83 -0.09
CA PRO A 73 5.71 1.47 -1.35
C PRO A 73 5.92 2.58 -2.39
N GLY A 74 6.21 2.20 -3.63
CA GLY A 74 6.25 3.12 -4.76
C GLY A 74 4.86 3.71 -5.06
N LEU A 75 4.81 4.92 -5.61
CA LEU A 75 3.55 5.60 -5.96
C LEU A 75 2.79 4.91 -7.12
N ASP A 76 3.49 4.12 -7.92
CA ASP A 76 2.97 3.33 -9.04
C ASP A 76 2.41 1.96 -8.60
N MET A 77 2.63 1.58 -7.34
CA MET A 77 2.19 0.31 -6.79
C MET A 77 0.73 0.37 -6.34
N PRO A 78 -0.09 -0.68 -6.62
CA PRO A 78 -1.41 -0.80 -6.02
C PRO A 78 -1.34 -0.78 -4.50
N PHE A 79 -2.38 -0.24 -3.87
CA PHE A 79 -2.58 -0.40 -2.43
C PHE A 79 -2.72 -1.88 -2.11
N GLY A 80 -1.85 -2.38 -1.23
CA GLY A 80 -1.87 -3.74 -0.72
C GLY A 80 -2.61 -3.87 0.61
N VAL A 81 -2.77 -2.77 1.35
CA VAL A 81 -3.36 -2.77 2.69
C VAL A 81 -4.31 -1.58 2.91
N ILE A 82 -5.23 -1.70 3.87
CA ILE A 82 -6.27 -0.69 4.14
C ILE A 82 -5.69 0.63 4.67
N GLU A 83 -4.56 0.58 5.38
CA GLU A 83 -3.84 1.74 5.89
C GLU A 83 -3.43 2.68 4.75
N GLN A 84 -3.14 2.15 3.56
CA GLN A 84 -2.86 2.97 2.38
C GLN A 84 -4.11 3.70 1.87
N TYR A 85 -5.32 3.16 2.05
CA TYR A 85 -6.55 3.90 1.75
C TYR A 85 -6.75 5.04 2.75
N PHE A 86 -6.63 4.78 4.05
CA PHE A 86 -6.72 5.83 5.08
C PHE A 86 -5.67 6.94 4.86
N LYS A 87 -4.41 6.57 4.58
CA LYS A 87 -3.33 7.53 4.27
C LYS A 87 -3.61 8.43 3.06
N ASN A 88 -4.42 7.94 2.12
CA ASN A 88 -4.69 8.64 0.86
C ASN A 88 -6.11 9.18 0.76
N GLU A 89 -6.87 9.17 1.86
CA GLU A 89 -8.15 9.87 1.93
C GLU A 89 -7.95 11.38 1.65
N GLY A 90 -8.85 11.96 0.87
CA GLY A 90 -8.74 13.31 0.34
C GLY A 90 -7.79 13.48 -0.84
N LYS A 91 -7.07 12.43 -1.27
CA LYS A 91 -6.18 12.48 -2.44
C LYS A 91 -6.83 11.85 -3.67
N THR A 92 -6.32 12.23 -4.84
CA THR A 92 -6.76 11.65 -6.10
C THR A 92 -6.15 10.27 -6.30
N VAL A 93 -7.00 9.28 -6.58
CA VAL A 93 -6.61 7.89 -6.85
C VAL A 93 -7.21 7.41 -8.16
N VAL A 94 -6.63 6.34 -8.71
CA VAL A 94 -7.21 5.56 -9.80
C VAL A 94 -7.65 4.22 -9.23
N VAL A 95 -8.96 3.98 -9.28
CA VAL A 95 -9.59 2.71 -8.93
C VAL A 95 -9.82 1.93 -10.22
N THR A 96 -9.45 0.66 -10.23
CA THR A 96 -9.83 -0.30 -11.27
C THR A 96 -10.74 -1.34 -10.62
N ASP A 97 -11.96 -1.47 -11.11
CA ASP A 97 -12.88 -2.51 -10.64
C ASP A 97 -12.56 -3.89 -11.24
N ASN A 98 -13.31 -4.91 -10.83
CA ASN A 98 -13.14 -6.27 -11.32
C ASN A 98 -13.45 -6.44 -12.81
N GLU A 99 -14.25 -5.54 -13.39
CA GLU A 99 -14.55 -5.50 -14.83
C GLU A 99 -13.43 -4.81 -15.64
N GLY A 100 -12.45 -4.21 -14.95
CA GLY A 100 -11.32 -3.52 -15.55
C GLY A 100 -11.62 -2.06 -15.89
N GLN A 101 -12.79 -1.54 -15.51
CA GLN A 101 -13.13 -0.14 -15.68
C GLN A 101 -12.34 0.72 -14.68
N LYS A 102 -11.83 1.85 -15.17
CA LYS A 102 -11.01 2.78 -14.40
C LYS A 102 -11.80 4.02 -14.01
N TYR A 103 -11.71 4.38 -12.75
CA TYR A 103 -12.31 5.58 -12.17
C TYR A 103 -11.21 6.43 -11.58
N ASN A 104 -11.19 7.71 -11.93
CA ASN A 104 -10.25 8.69 -11.40
C ASN A 104 -11.03 9.69 -10.56
N GLY A 105 -10.66 9.84 -9.29
CA GLY A 105 -11.40 10.70 -8.38
C GLY A 105 -10.72 10.87 -7.04
N VAL A 106 -11.32 11.69 -6.18
CA VAL A 106 -10.86 11.92 -4.81
C VAL A 106 -11.40 10.83 -3.91
N LEU A 107 -10.51 10.13 -3.20
CA LEU A 107 -10.88 9.11 -2.21
C LEU A 107 -11.52 9.77 -0.99
N LYS A 108 -12.66 9.25 -0.53
CA LYS A 108 -13.43 9.76 0.62
C LYS A 108 -14.03 8.63 1.44
N ASN A 109 -14.39 8.92 2.68
CA ASN A 109 -15.21 8.08 3.55
C ASN A 109 -14.68 6.63 3.60
N VAL A 110 -13.37 6.48 3.84
CA VAL A 110 -12.75 5.15 3.93
C VAL A 110 -13.24 4.47 5.21
N THR A 111 -13.73 3.25 5.08
CA THR A 111 -14.20 2.40 6.19
C THR A 111 -13.58 1.02 6.10
N LYS A 112 -13.89 0.14 7.05
CA LYS A 112 -13.45 -1.26 6.99
C LYS A 112 -14.07 -2.05 5.83
N GLY A 113 -15.22 -1.63 5.29
CA GLY A 113 -15.93 -2.35 4.23
C GLY A 113 -15.66 -1.82 2.82
N GLY A 114 -15.24 -0.56 2.70
CA GLY A 114 -15.11 0.11 1.42
C GLY A 114 -14.82 1.60 1.55
N PHE A 115 -15.05 2.34 0.48
CA PHE A 115 -14.81 3.77 0.39
C PHE A 115 -15.73 4.43 -0.64
N GLU A 116 -15.74 5.76 -0.66
CA GLU A 116 -16.37 6.56 -1.70
C GLU A 116 -15.32 7.24 -2.58
N LEU A 117 -15.67 7.45 -3.84
CA LEU A 117 -14.83 8.12 -4.83
C LEU A 117 -15.61 9.26 -5.49
N GLU A 118 -15.19 10.50 -5.24
CA GLU A 118 -15.72 11.67 -5.94
C GLU A 118 -15.06 11.76 -7.32
N THR A 119 -15.80 11.43 -8.38
CA THR A 119 -15.31 11.43 -9.77
C THR A 119 -16.14 12.33 -10.68
N GLU A 120 -15.54 12.82 -11.77
CA GLU A 120 -16.25 13.57 -12.81
C GLU A 120 -16.75 12.62 -13.90
N VAL A 121 -18.08 12.55 -14.07
CA VAL A 121 -18.70 11.76 -15.14
C VAL A 121 -19.18 12.69 -16.26
N LYS A 122 -18.97 12.28 -17.51
CA LYS A 122 -19.55 12.99 -18.68
C LYS A 122 -21.00 12.54 -18.85
N THR A 123 -21.95 13.47 -18.73
CA THR A 123 -23.35 13.23 -19.12
C THR A 123 -23.59 13.64 -20.58
N SER A 124 -24.60 13.03 -21.21
CA SER A 124 -25.03 13.34 -22.59
C SER A 124 -25.32 14.84 -22.72
N GLY A 125 -24.41 15.58 -23.38
CA GLY A 125 -24.51 17.04 -23.53
C GLY A 125 -23.29 17.87 -23.08
N LYS A 126 -22.11 17.27 -22.90
CA LYS A 126 -20.82 17.94 -22.57
C LYS A 126 -20.69 18.55 -21.17
N LYS A 127 -21.70 18.43 -20.30
CA LYS A 127 -21.58 18.86 -18.89
C LYS A 127 -20.84 17.78 -18.09
N LYS A 128 -19.88 18.20 -17.27
CA LYS A 128 -19.22 17.34 -16.28
C LYS A 128 -19.92 17.54 -14.94
N GLU A 129 -20.39 16.46 -14.34
CA GLU A 129 -20.96 16.49 -13.00
C GLU A 129 -20.11 15.63 -12.06
N LYS A 130 -19.92 16.13 -10.84
CA LYS A 130 -19.30 15.36 -9.76
C LYS A 130 -20.30 14.33 -9.26
N LYS A 131 -19.84 13.10 -9.13
CA LYS A 131 -20.63 12.00 -8.57
C LYS A 131 -19.76 11.24 -7.57
N ASP A 132 -20.34 10.94 -6.42
CA ASP A 132 -19.74 10.02 -5.46
C ASP A 132 -20.14 8.59 -5.82
N LEU A 133 -19.15 7.73 -6.04
CA LEU A 133 -19.33 6.29 -6.29
C LEU A 133 -18.87 5.52 -5.05
N SER A 134 -19.71 4.64 -4.52
CA SER A 134 -19.33 3.75 -3.42
C SER A 134 -18.74 2.46 -3.95
N PHE A 135 -17.62 2.04 -3.38
CA PHE A 135 -16.94 0.79 -3.70
C PHE A 135 -16.76 -0.04 -2.43
N ASN A 136 -17.20 -1.29 -2.48
CA ASN A 136 -16.73 -2.29 -1.52
C ASN A 136 -15.37 -2.85 -1.98
N PHE A 137 -14.52 -3.27 -1.05
CA PHE A 137 -13.19 -3.77 -1.42
C PHE A 137 -13.21 -5.03 -2.30
N ASP A 138 -14.26 -5.84 -2.20
CA ASP A 138 -14.45 -7.04 -3.03
C ASP A 138 -14.77 -6.72 -4.50
N GLN A 139 -15.22 -5.49 -4.79
CA GLN A 139 -15.50 -5.01 -6.15
C GLN A 139 -14.27 -4.35 -6.81
N VAL A 140 -13.19 -4.16 -6.05
CA VAL A 140 -12.01 -3.41 -6.48
C VAL A 140 -10.86 -4.36 -6.80
N LYS A 141 -10.42 -4.31 -8.05
CA LYS A 141 -9.23 -5.05 -8.51
C LYS A 141 -7.93 -4.40 -8.06
N SER A 142 -7.86 -3.07 -8.13
CA SER A 142 -6.69 -2.33 -7.66
C SER A 142 -6.99 -0.84 -7.48
N THR A 143 -6.32 -0.21 -6.51
CA THR A 143 -6.32 1.24 -6.35
C THR A 143 -4.87 1.74 -6.31
N LYS A 144 -4.57 2.87 -6.96
CA LYS A 144 -3.24 3.50 -6.97
C LYS A 144 -3.37 5.01 -6.78
N VAL A 145 -2.34 5.66 -6.25
CA VAL A 145 -2.28 7.13 -6.26
C VAL A 145 -2.27 7.63 -7.70
N HIS A 146 -3.05 8.66 -8.00
CA HIS A 146 -3.01 9.32 -9.30
C HIS A 146 -1.98 10.44 -9.29
N ILE A 147 -0.87 10.23 -10.01
CA ILE A 147 0.17 11.25 -10.20
C ILE A 147 -0.20 12.08 -11.43
N LYS A 148 -0.41 13.39 -11.25
CA LYS A 148 -0.42 14.32 -12.37
C LYS A 148 1.04 14.64 -12.69
N ILE A 149 1.54 14.07 -13.78
CA ILE A 149 2.83 14.45 -14.39
C ILE A 149 2.57 15.61 -15.35
#